data_AF-A0A135M020-F1
#
_entry.id   AF-A0A135M020-F1
#
_cell.length_a   1.000
_cell.length_b   1.000
_cell.length_c   1.000
_cell.angle_alpha   90.00
_cell.angle_beta   90.00
_cell.angle_gamma   90.00
#
_symmetry.space_group_name_H-M   'P 1'
#
loop_
_entity.id
_entity.type
_entity.pdbx_description
1 polymer ?
#
loop_
_entity_poly.entity_id
_entity_poly.type
_entity_poly.pdbx_seq_one_letter_code
_entity_poly.pdbx_strand_id
1 'polypeptide(L)'
;MPSKIQQVSQKVEEQAIYILQQLSLELISVQLVGRLSKVNPESEPTFTILTIMPDQPNPDIWYRAVRQIHSVLLRDTPDISVELIEQKLCTGIYCYPVNRTHPIFPKWPSIAQCIVSHCDTREWTALECWRYGTDPTREKNPVTVVVQVLETSTYSFIAVARYINIILGLFDQIDVDVLFRRNTSRPFMGNPPVPVEACAGTILPGVSLGMHECSVGSSTLGGLVQVQLDHQWRTYALTCFHAVWPSENHRDIKRLNEIPDALKAIEHWGFHPLDPRDPTSFPHLSSHILRVDHPSLQDLNSTIDRRRSIVTGMRTQQFLNYENEINKGEDGWLSESAKAKYEAILRRIKATEDACSPFITMRDSGNHVLGYVYAGSGMNRIRNMERLNKQSEKETRLVSIDWALVEINPARLQPQQHGDCISGNRPFPYGNNVQFSGAFGQPITEPFFGLELQKSGRSSQITTGTYSELECVTFTQTKGDDGQTIVVPTWEHKIASNGDGDFAEQGDSGSWVYTISGELVGILKGGDEAHGTGTMMLMPDIFDDIRSVTGATNVRVAPEPVG
;
A
#
# COMPACT_ATOMS: atom_id res chain seq x y z
N MET A 1 -19.44 -26.19 -8.93
CA MET A 1 -18.92 -25.84 -10.27
C MET A 1 -19.57 -26.73 -11.31
N PRO A 2 -19.78 -26.30 -12.56
CA PRO A 2 -20.44 -27.11 -13.59
C PRO A 2 -19.54 -28.28 -14.02
N SER A 3 -20.10 -29.49 -14.13
CA SER A 3 -19.38 -30.76 -14.37
C SER A 3 -18.48 -30.79 -15.62
N LYS A 4 -18.75 -29.96 -16.63
CA LYS A 4 -17.93 -29.85 -17.84
C LYS A 4 -16.57 -29.21 -17.60
N ILE A 5 -16.47 -28.21 -16.71
CA ILE A 5 -15.20 -27.54 -16.40
C ILE A 5 -14.28 -28.48 -15.64
N GLN A 6 -14.84 -29.31 -14.76
CA GLN A 6 -14.08 -30.29 -13.99
C GLN A 6 -13.50 -31.41 -14.87
N GLN A 7 -14.25 -31.86 -15.89
CA GLN A 7 -13.75 -32.83 -16.87
C GLN A 7 -12.64 -32.27 -17.77
N VAL A 8 -12.72 -30.99 -18.15
CA VAL A 8 -11.66 -30.32 -18.91
C VAL A 8 -10.39 -30.17 -18.06
N SER A 9 -10.52 -29.74 -16.80
CA SER A 9 -9.40 -29.62 -15.85
C SER A 9 -8.62 -30.93 -15.73
N GLN A 10 -9.34 -32.04 -15.48
CA GLN A 10 -8.73 -33.34 -15.26
C GLN A 10 -7.99 -33.85 -16.51
N LYS A 11 -8.57 -33.70 -17.70
CA LYS A 11 -7.93 -34.12 -18.95
C LYS A 11 -6.61 -33.39 -19.20
N VAL A 12 -6.58 -32.08 -18.98
CA VAL A 12 -5.41 -31.22 -19.21
C VAL A 12 -4.30 -31.55 -18.21
N GLU A 13 -4.65 -31.77 -16.94
CA GLU A 13 -3.72 -32.20 -15.89
C GLU A 13 -3.10 -33.58 -16.19
N GLU A 14 -3.92 -34.56 -16.59
CA GLU A 14 -3.45 -35.91 -16.94
C GLU A 14 -2.48 -35.91 -18.13
N GLN A 15 -2.72 -35.07 -19.14
CA GLN A 15 -1.81 -34.90 -20.28
C GLN A 15 -0.46 -34.32 -19.86
N ALA A 16 -0.46 -33.32 -18.98
CA ALA A 16 0.77 -32.74 -18.46
C ALA A 16 1.56 -33.78 -17.64
N ILE A 17 0.88 -34.52 -16.74
CA ILE A 17 1.48 -35.61 -15.96
C ILE A 17 2.12 -36.66 -16.86
N TYR A 18 1.42 -37.09 -17.91
CA TYR A 18 1.94 -38.08 -18.86
C TYR A 18 3.25 -37.63 -19.49
N ILE A 19 3.34 -36.38 -19.95
CA ILE A 19 4.56 -35.81 -20.57
C ILE A 19 5.71 -35.74 -19.56
N LEU A 20 5.43 -35.27 -18.34
CA LEU A 20 6.43 -35.20 -17.27
C LEU A 20 6.99 -36.58 -16.93
N GLN A 21 6.14 -37.60 -16.86
CA GLN A 21 6.54 -38.99 -16.62
C GLN A 21 7.37 -39.57 -17.77
N GLN A 22 7.03 -39.27 -19.04
CA GLN A 22 7.84 -39.68 -20.19
C GLN A 22 9.25 -39.09 -20.15
N LEU A 23 9.39 -37.88 -19.61
CA LEU A 23 10.68 -37.21 -19.40
C LEU A 23 11.39 -37.66 -18.11
N SER A 24 10.84 -38.65 -17.39
CA SER A 24 11.38 -39.14 -16.11
C SER A 24 11.56 -38.05 -15.06
N LEU A 25 10.66 -37.07 -15.05
CA LEU A 25 10.65 -36.00 -14.06
C LEU A 25 9.80 -36.41 -12.85
N GLU A 26 10.39 -36.27 -11.65
CA GLU A 26 9.64 -36.31 -10.40
C GLU A 26 8.84 -35.01 -10.23
N LEU A 27 7.60 -35.13 -9.77
CA LEU A 27 6.69 -34.01 -9.57
C LEU A 27 5.97 -34.15 -8.23
N ILE A 28 5.65 -33.01 -7.62
CA ILE A 28 4.89 -32.95 -6.37
C ILE A 28 3.40 -32.83 -6.68
N SER A 29 3.03 -31.94 -7.59
CA SER A 29 1.64 -31.75 -8.01
C SER A 29 1.52 -31.08 -9.38
N VAL A 30 0.43 -31.38 -10.08
CA VAL A 30 -0.01 -30.66 -11.29
C VAL A 30 -1.42 -30.16 -11.06
N GLN A 31 -1.69 -28.88 -11.36
CA GLN A 31 -3.02 -28.28 -11.20
C GLN A 31 -3.29 -27.29 -12.33
N LEU A 32 -4.52 -27.26 -12.83
CA LEU A 32 -5.00 -26.16 -13.66
C LEU A 32 -5.47 -25.00 -12.77
N VAL A 33 -4.82 -23.85 -12.90
CA VAL A 33 -5.14 -22.65 -12.11
C VAL A 33 -5.47 -21.46 -13.03
N GLY A 34 -6.20 -20.48 -12.51
CA GLY A 34 -6.32 -19.16 -13.14
C GLY A 34 -5.30 -18.21 -12.54
N ARG A 35 -4.28 -17.84 -13.31
CA ARG A 35 -3.30 -16.82 -12.90
C ARG A 35 -3.84 -15.45 -13.25
N LEU A 36 -3.75 -14.53 -12.31
CA LEU A 36 -3.97 -13.11 -12.56
C LEU A 36 -2.80 -12.36 -11.96
N SER A 37 -2.15 -11.52 -12.74
CA SER A 37 -1.07 -10.70 -12.20
C SER A 37 -1.63 -9.73 -11.15
N LYS A 38 -1.03 -9.68 -9.96
CA LYS A 38 -1.37 -8.66 -8.95
C LYS A 38 -1.02 -7.24 -9.44
N VAL A 39 0.02 -7.15 -10.27
CA VAL A 39 0.65 -5.89 -10.68
C VAL A 39 -0.04 -5.33 -11.93
N ASN A 40 -0.28 -6.18 -12.92
CA ASN A 40 -0.93 -5.85 -14.19
C ASN A 40 -2.01 -6.88 -14.50
N PRO A 41 -3.12 -6.89 -13.73
CA PRO A 41 -4.17 -7.87 -13.92
C PRO A 41 -4.70 -7.79 -15.35
N GLU A 42 -4.69 -8.92 -16.03
CA GLU A 42 -5.42 -9.12 -17.27
C GLU A 42 -6.93 -8.96 -17.03
N SER A 43 -7.73 -8.74 -18.09
CA SER A 43 -9.18 -8.64 -17.94
C SER A 43 -9.83 -9.95 -17.49
N GLU A 44 -9.19 -11.08 -17.82
CA GLU A 44 -9.60 -12.42 -17.42
C GLU A 44 -8.37 -13.21 -16.93
N PRO A 45 -8.52 -14.12 -15.97
CA PRO A 45 -7.41 -14.96 -15.51
C PRO A 45 -6.84 -15.81 -16.65
N THR A 46 -5.52 -15.86 -16.77
CA THR A 46 -4.82 -16.75 -17.69
C THR A 46 -4.83 -18.17 -17.15
N PHE A 47 -5.48 -19.09 -17.86
CA PHE A 47 -5.43 -20.51 -17.50
C PHE A 47 -4.01 -21.03 -17.60
N THR A 48 -3.51 -21.63 -16.52
CA THR A 48 -2.13 -22.04 -16.40
C THR A 48 -2.04 -23.43 -15.80
N ILE A 49 -1.31 -24.32 -16.45
CA ILE A 49 -0.89 -25.58 -15.83
C ILE A 49 0.31 -25.29 -14.94
N LEU A 50 0.05 -25.32 -13.64
CA LEU A 50 1.05 -25.16 -12.61
C LEU A 50 1.55 -26.54 -12.19
N THR A 51 2.83 -26.79 -12.43
CA THR A 51 3.52 -27.97 -11.94
C THR A 51 4.49 -27.57 -10.83
N ILE A 52 4.30 -28.15 -9.65
CA ILE A 52 5.21 -28.00 -8.52
C ILE A 52 6.22 -29.14 -8.59
N MET A 53 7.49 -28.77 -8.67
CA MET A 53 8.63 -29.66 -8.81
C MET A 53 9.43 -29.71 -7.50
N PRO A 54 10.13 -30.83 -7.20
CA PRO A 54 11.12 -30.85 -6.12
C PRO A 54 12.18 -29.75 -6.28
N ASP A 55 12.80 -29.34 -5.17
CA ASP A 55 13.84 -28.29 -5.11
C ASP A 55 15.21 -28.76 -5.67
N GLN A 56 15.19 -29.33 -6.88
CA GLN A 56 16.34 -29.84 -7.63
C GLN A 56 16.16 -29.47 -9.11
N PRO A 57 16.34 -28.20 -9.47
CA PRO A 57 16.02 -27.71 -10.80
C PRO A 57 16.92 -28.34 -11.86
N ASN A 58 16.32 -28.78 -12.96
CA ASN A 58 17.03 -29.17 -14.17
C ASN A 58 16.52 -28.32 -15.34
N PRO A 59 17.07 -27.10 -15.54
CA PRO A 59 16.51 -26.11 -16.45
C PRO A 59 16.32 -26.62 -17.88
N ASP A 60 17.25 -27.43 -18.38
CA ASP A 60 17.19 -27.96 -19.74
C ASP A 60 16.01 -28.93 -19.93
N ILE A 61 15.81 -29.85 -18.98
CA ILE A 61 14.71 -30.82 -19.05
C ILE A 61 13.38 -30.13 -18.76
N TRP A 62 13.35 -29.20 -17.79
CA TRP A 62 12.15 -28.44 -17.46
C TRP A 62 11.70 -27.58 -18.64
N TYR A 63 12.62 -26.90 -19.32
CA TYR A 63 12.31 -26.12 -20.52
C TYR A 63 11.73 -27.00 -21.64
N ARG A 64 12.29 -28.20 -21.85
CA ARG A 64 11.74 -29.18 -22.81
C ARG A 64 10.33 -29.62 -22.41
N ALA A 65 10.11 -29.92 -21.13
CA ALA A 65 8.81 -30.33 -20.59
C ALA A 65 7.75 -29.24 -20.79
N VAL A 66 8.03 -28.00 -20.36
CA VAL A 66 7.14 -26.84 -20.53
C VAL A 66 6.72 -26.70 -21.99
N ARG A 67 7.68 -26.74 -22.93
CA ARG A 67 7.37 -26.61 -24.36
C ARG A 67 6.51 -27.75 -24.90
N GLN A 68 6.78 -29.00 -24.49
CA GLN A 68 5.99 -30.15 -24.93
C GLN A 68 4.56 -30.07 -24.40
N ILE A 69 4.39 -29.82 -23.10
CA ILE A 69 3.07 -29.65 -22.47
C ILE A 69 2.30 -28.54 -23.18
N HIS A 70 2.88 -27.34 -23.29
CA HIS A 70 2.25 -26.20 -23.94
C HIS A 70 1.82 -26.55 -25.38
N SER A 71 2.68 -27.20 -26.17
CA SER A 71 2.36 -27.56 -27.56
C SER A 71 1.22 -28.57 -27.72
N VAL A 72 1.02 -29.45 -26.73
CA VAL A 72 -0.06 -30.44 -26.73
C VAL A 72 -1.37 -29.77 -26.31
N LEU A 73 -1.33 -28.98 -25.23
CA LEU A 73 -2.52 -28.37 -24.66
C LEU A 73 -3.10 -27.25 -25.52
N LEU A 74 -2.26 -26.49 -26.24
CA LEU A 74 -2.68 -25.37 -27.08
C LEU A 74 -3.70 -25.76 -28.17
N ARG A 75 -3.77 -27.05 -28.54
CA ARG A 75 -4.74 -27.55 -29.54
C ARG A 75 -6.17 -27.59 -29.02
N ASP A 76 -6.33 -27.92 -27.74
CA ASP A 76 -7.62 -28.15 -27.09
C ASP A 76 -8.03 -26.98 -26.19
N THR A 77 -7.06 -26.19 -25.72
CA THR A 77 -7.26 -25.05 -24.82
C THR A 77 -6.43 -23.86 -25.33
N PRO A 78 -7.04 -22.97 -26.14
CA PRO A 78 -6.40 -21.73 -26.56
C PRO A 78 -5.95 -20.91 -25.34
N ASP A 79 -4.84 -20.18 -25.48
CA ASP A 79 -4.31 -19.24 -24.48
C ASP A 79 -3.90 -19.85 -23.13
N ILE A 80 -3.62 -21.16 -23.08
CA ILE A 80 -3.10 -21.83 -21.89
C ILE A 80 -1.60 -21.55 -21.68
N SER A 81 -1.22 -21.22 -20.45
CA SER A 81 0.17 -21.11 -20.01
C SER A 81 0.64 -22.38 -19.29
N VAL A 82 1.95 -22.59 -19.21
CA VAL A 82 2.56 -23.73 -18.49
C VAL A 82 3.72 -23.22 -17.63
N GLU A 83 3.63 -23.49 -16.33
CA GLU A 83 4.61 -23.10 -15.32
C GLU A 83 5.15 -24.35 -14.61
N LEU A 84 6.47 -24.50 -14.57
CA LEU A 84 7.16 -25.44 -13.68
C LEU A 84 7.90 -24.62 -12.63
N ILE A 85 7.57 -24.81 -11.35
CA ILE A 85 8.16 -24.06 -10.23
C ILE A 85 8.74 -24.99 -9.18
N GLU A 86 9.83 -24.57 -8.54
CA GLU A 86 10.37 -25.25 -7.36
C GLU A 86 9.40 -25.12 -6.17
N GLN A 87 9.32 -26.15 -5.34
CA GLN A 87 8.45 -26.19 -4.15
C GLN A 87 8.69 -25.01 -3.22
N LYS A 88 9.95 -24.63 -2.98
CA LYS A 88 10.32 -23.49 -2.12
C LYS A 88 9.81 -22.14 -2.62
N LEU A 89 9.45 -22.01 -3.90
CA LEU A 89 8.86 -20.79 -4.45
C LEU A 89 7.34 -20.70 -4.18
N CYS A 90 6.70 -21.82 -3.82
CA CYS A 90 5.29 -21.84 -3.44
C CYS A 90 5.04 -21.17 -2.09
N THR A 91 6.05 -21.14 -1.21
CA THR A 91 5.98 -20.47 0.10
C THR A 91 6.31 -18.98 0.01
N GLY A 92 6.70 -18.48 -1.17
CA GLY A 92 7.08 -17.09 -1.40
C GLY A 92 8.57 -16.82 -1.22
N ILE A 93 8.96 -15.58 -1.48
CA ILE A 93 10.31 -15.09 -1.26
C ILE A 93 10.27 -14.17 -0.05
N TYR A 94 11.15 -14.41 0.90
CA TYR A 94 11.27 -13.65 2.13
C TYR A 94 12.29 -12.53 1.98
N CYS A 95 11.94 -11.38 2.54
CA CYS A 95 12.80 -10.21 2.63
C CYS A 95 12.93 -9.81 4.10
N TYR A 96 14.12 -9.98 4.67
CA TYR A 96 14.38 -9.67 6.06
C TYR A 96 15.46 -8.60 6.18
N PRO A 97 15.46 -7.77 7.24
CA PRO A 97 16.55 -6.85 7.52
C PRO A 97 17.91 -7.54 7.54
N VAL A 98 18.99 -6.81 7.28
CA VAL A 98 20.34 -7.31 7.48
C VAL A 98 20.74 -7.18 8.95
N ASN A 99 21.33 -8.20 9.56
CA ASN A 99 21.76 -8.15 10.96
C ASN A 99 22.90 -7.16 11.15
N ARG A 100 22.90 -6.41 12.28
CA ARG A 100 24.00 -5.51 12.66
C ARG A 100 25.37 -6.20 12.76
N THR A 101 25.37 -7.52 12.98
CA THR A 101 26.60 -8.34 13.03
C THR A 101 27.19 -8.63 11.65
N HIS A 102 26.45 -8.40 10.56
CA HIS A 102 26.97 -8.62 9.21
C HIS A 102 27.97 -7.53 8.82
N PRO A 103 29.13 -7.86 8.20
CA PRO A 103 30.16 -6.87 7.87
C PRO A 103 29.71 -5.72 6.95
N ILE A 104 28.70 -5.96 6.10
CA ILE A 104 28.14 -4.91 5.23
C ILE A 104 27.44 -3.81 6.02
N PHE A 105 26.87 -4.12 7.19
CA PHE A 105 25.95 -3.22 7.89
C PHE A 105 26.58 -1.83 8.15
N PRO A 106 27.76 -1.73 8.79
CA PRO A 106 28.39 -0.41 9.00
C PRO A 106 28.96 0.21 7.72
N LYS A 107 29.17 -0.57 6.65
CA LYS A 107 29.75 -0.11 5.38
C LYS A 107 28.69 0.34 4.37
N TRP A 108 27.43 -0.05 4.58
CA TRP A 108 26.34 0.13 3.63
C TRP A 108 26.17 1.57 3.15
N PRO A 109 26.18 2.61 4.00
CA PRO A 109 26.08 3.99 3.53
C PRO A 109 27.16 4.37 2.50
N SER A 110 28.40 3.97 2.76
CA SER A 110 29.53 4.23 1.85
C SER A 110 29.45 3.40 0.56
N ILE A 111 29.01 2.14 0.67
CA ILE A 111 28.79 1.26 -0.49
C ILE A 111 27.69 1.83 -1.39
N ALA A 112 26.53 2.15 -0.83
CA ALA A 112 25.40 2.70 -1.58
C ALA A 112 25.77 4.03 -2.24
N GLN A 113 26.45 4.92 -1.52
CA GLN A 113 26.95 6.18 -2.09
C GLN A 113 27.93 5.93 -3.25
N CYS A 114 28.84 4.96 -3.10
CA CYS A 114 29.79 4.60 -4.15
C CYS A 114 29.07 4.06 -5.40
N ILE A 115 28.09 3.17 -5.21
CA ILE A 115 27.26 2.63 -6.30
C ILE A 115 26.53 3.77 -7.03
N VAL A 116 25.82 4.63 -6.30
CA VAL A 116 25.06 5.74 -6.87
C VAL A 116 25.96 6.73 -7.63
N SER A 117 27.20 6.94 -7.15
CA SER A 117 28.13 7.90 -7.77
C SER A 117 28.83 7.36 -9.02
N HIS A 118 28.90 6.04 -9.22
CA HIS A 118 29.67 5.42 -10.30
C HIS A 118 28.83 4.62 -11.31
N CYS A 119 27.57 4.32 -11.00
CA CYS A 119 26.65 3.63 -11.90
C CYS A 119 25.74 4.63 -12.64
N ASP A 120 25.27 4.23 -13.83
CA ASP A 120 24.17 4.92 -14.50
C ASP A 120 22.83 4.53 -13.86
N THR A 121 22.27 5.44 -13.07
CA THR A 121 21.04 5.21 -12.28
C THR A 121 19.78 5.77 -12.94
N ARG A 122 19.82 6.18 -14.20
CA ARG A 122 18.68 6.87 -14.86
C ARG A 122 17.39 6.06 -14.89
N GLU A 123 17.49 4.74 -14.97
CA GLU A 123 16.33 3.83 -14.96
C GLU A 123 16.11 3.17 -13.61
N TRP A 124 16.83 3.56 -12.56
CA TRP A 124 16.69 2.96 -11.24
C TRP A 124 15.56 3.64 -10.46
N THR A 125 14.84 2.86 -9.67
CA THR A 125 13.80 3.35 -8.77
C THR A 125 14.19 3.17 -7.31
N ALA A 126 15.00 2.15 -6.99
CA ALA A 126 15.55 1.95 -5.65
C ALA A 126 16.87 1.15 -5.65
N LEU A 127 17.68 1.34 -4.61
CA LEU A 127 18.86 0.57 -4.26
C LEU A 127 18.81 0.22 -2.76
N GLU A 128 18.82 -1.07 -2.46
CA GLU A 128 18.46 -1.61 -1.15
C GLU A 128 19.40 -2.74 -0.73
N CYS A 129 19.43 -3.06 0.57
CA CYS A 129 20.23 -4.17 1.10
C CYS A 129 19.41 -4.99 2.10
N TRP A 130 19.22 -6.27 1.79
CA TRP A 130 18.32 -7.17 2.52
C TRP A 130 18.94 -8.55 2.70
N ARG A 131 18.41 -9.35 3.63
CA ARG A 131 18.50 -10.81 3.53
C ARG A 131 17.33 -11.31 2.70
N TYR A 132 17.61 -11.79 1.50
CA TYR A 132 16.59 -12.06 0.48
C TYR A 132 16.72 -13.49 -0.05
N GLY A 133 15.67 -14.29 0.07
CA GLY A 133 15.69 -15.68 -0.38
C GLY A 133 14.43 -16.45 -0.01
N THR A 134 14.43 -17.76 -0.23
CA THR A 134 13.24 -18.62 -0.08
C THR A 134 13.16 -19.32 1.26
N ASP A 135 14.14 -19.14 2.16
CA ASP A 135 14.11 -19.79 3.48
C ASP A 135 13.33 -18.93 4.48
N PRO A 136 12.35 -19.48 5.22
CA PRO A 136 11.66 -18.74 6.28
C PRO A 136 12.58 -18.37 7.45
N THR A 137 13.76 -19.00 7.54
CA THR A 137 14.81 -18.65 8.49
C THR A 137 15.67 -17.53 7.92
N ARG A 138 15.55 -16.34 8.49
CA ARG A 138 16.31 -15.14 8.10
C ARG A 138 17.80 -15.37 7.83
N GLU A 139 18.49 -16.06 8.73
CA GLU A 139 19.96 -16.24 8.68
C GLU A 139 20.41 -17.12 7.51
N LYS A 140 19.51 -17.97 7.00
CA LYS A 140 19.80 -18.87 5.88
C LYS A 140 19.64 -18.20 4.52
N ASN A 141 18.98 -17.04 4.46
CA ASN A 141 18.94 -16.24 3.25
C ASN A 141 20.24 -15.42 3.08
N PRO A 142 20.76 -15.32 1.85
CA PRO A 142 21.94 -14.52 1.56
C PRO A 142 21.66 -13.04 1.79
N VAL A 143 22.72 -12.27 2.05
CA VAL A 143 22.64 -10.82 2.00
C VAL A 143 22.74 -10.39 0.55
N THR A 144 21.79 -9.59 0.10
CA THR A 144 21.61 -9.21 -1.30
C THR A 144 21.43 -7.71 -1.41
N VAL A 145 22.22 -7.10 -2.30
CA VAL A 145 21.96 -5.76 -2.83
C VAL A 145 20.90 -5.87 -3.90
N VAL A 146 19.74 -5.27 -3.66
CA VAL A 146 18.60 -5.29 -4.59
C VAL A 146 18.52 -3.93 -5.29
N VAL A 147 18.60 -3.94 -6.61
CA VAL A 147 18.40 -2.76 -7.46
C VAL A 147 17.05 -2.90 -8.16
N GLN A 148 16.17 -1.95 -7.89
CA GLN A 148 14.90 -1.83 -8.58
C GLN A 148 15.04 -0.88 -9.75
N VAL A 149 14.48 -1.26 -10.90
CA VAL A 149 14.50 -0.47 -12.13
C VAL A 149 13.10 -0.23 -12.67
N LEU A 150 12.92 0.75 -13.56
CA LEU A 150 11.64 1.01 -14.21
C LEU A 150 11.05 -0.26 -14.82
N GLU A 151 9.76 -0.47 -14.65
CA GLU A 151 9.05 -1.64 -15.20
C GLU A 151 9.21 -1.73 -16.73
N THR A 152 9.23 -0.57 -17.38
CA THR A 152 9.38 -0.42 -18.83
C THR A 152 10.83 -0.55 -19.32
N SER A 153 11.80 -0.73 -18.41
CA SER A 153 13.20 -0.87 -18.78
C SER A 153 13.44 -2.10 -19.66
N THR A 154 14.13 -1.88 -20.77
CA THR A 154 14.58 -2.92 -21.71
C THR A 154 16.09 -3.16 -21.62
N TYR A 155 16.77 -2.41 -20.75
CA TYR A 155 18.23 -2.44 -20.62
C TYR A 155 18.72 -3.74 -19.97
N SER A 156 19.88 -4.24 -20.41
CA SER A 156 20.54 -5.39 -19.78
C SER A 156 21.46 -4.93 -18.65
N PHE A 157 21.13 -5.30 -17.42
CA PHE A 157 21.88 -4.88 -16.23
C PHE A 157 23.05 -5.82 -15.86
N ILE A 158 23.41 -6.79 -16.70
CA ILE A 158 24.47 -7.78 -16.39
C ILE A 158 25.82 -7.09 -16.16
N ALA A 159 26.19 -6.14 -17.01
CA ALA A 159 27.46 -5.40 -16.86
C ALA A 159 27.46 -4.55 -15.59
N VAL A 160 26.33 -3.93 -15.27
CA VAL A 160 26.15 -3.11 -14.08
C VAL A 160 26.20 -3.96 -12.81
N ALA A 161 25.55 -5.13 -12.79
CA ALA A 161 25.62 -6.07 -11.68
C ALA A 161 27.07 -6.54 -11.41
N ARG A 162 27.84 -6.85 -12.46
CA ARG A 162 29.28 -7.15 -12.33
C ARG A 162 30.06 -5.98 -11.74
N TYR A 163 29.72 -4.75 -12.12
CA TYR A 163 30.39 -3.57 -11.59
C TYR A 163 30.05 -3.33 -10.12
N ILE A 164 28.79 -3.53 -9.71
CA ILE A 164 28.39 -3.51 -8.28
C ILE A 164 29.16 -4.57 -7.48
N ASN A 165 29.34 -5.77 -8.03
CA ASN A 165 30.17 -6.82 -7.39
C ASN A 165 31.64 -6.38 -7.22
N ILE A 166 32.21 -5.63 -8.19
CA ILE A 166 33.55 -5.05 -8.03
C ILE A 166 33.57 -4.04 -6.88
N ILE A 167 32.57 -3.16 -6.80
CA ILE A 167 32.45 -2.20 -5.69
C ILE A 167 32.34 -2.97 -4.37
N LEU A 168 31.48 -3.97 -4.26
CA LEU A 168 31.37 -4.81 -3.06
C LEU A 168 32.71 -5.46 -2.67
N GLY A 169 33.49 -5.93 -3.66
CA GLY A 169 34.84 -6.44 -3.45
C GLY A 169 35.82 -5.40 -2.88
N LEU A 170 35.74 -4.14 -3.30
CA LEU A 170 36.54 -3.04 -2.74
C LEU A 170 36.24 -2.76 -1.26
N PHE A 171 35.05 -3.14 -0.79
CA PHE A 171 34.64 -3.03 0.62
C PHE A 171 34.73 -4.38 1.36
N ASP A 172 35.42 -5.38 0.81
CA ASP A 172 35.56 -6.74 1.36
C ASP A 172 34.20 -7.45 1.56
N GLN A 173 33.21 -7.19 0.70
CA GLN A 173 31.86 -7.77 0.76
C GLN A 173 31.61 -8.74 -0.41
N ILE A 174 32.55 -9.65 -0.67
CA ILE A 174 32.51 -10.56 -1.83
C ILE A 174 31.38 -11.61 -1.77
N ASP A 175 30.85 -11.89 -0.58
CA ASP A 175 29.80 -12.89 -0.34
C ASP A 175 28.38 -12.28 -0.41
N VAL A 176 28.25 -11.04 -0.87
CA VAL A 176 26.98 -10.34 -1.00
C VAL A 176 26.48 -10.43 -2.44
N ASP A 177 25.26 -10.92 -2.62
CA ASP A 177 24.63 -11.09 -3.93
C ASP A 177 24.11 -9.76 -4.49
N VAL A 178 23.93 -9.70 -5.81
CA VAL A 178 23.32 -8.54 -6.51
C VAL A 178 22.14 -8.99 -7.34
N LEU A 179 20.98 -8.41 -7.08
CA LEU A 179 19.73 -8.70 -7.78
C LEU A 179 19.19 -7.44 -8.46
N PHE A 180 19.02 -7.50 -9.78
CA PHE A 180 18.24 -6.49 -10.51
C PHE A 180 16.82 -7.00 -10.71
N ARG A 181 15.84 -6.16 -10.39
CA ARG A 181 14.44 -6.46 -10.63
C ARG A 181 13.69 -5.24 -11.14
N ARG A 182 12.68 -5.50 -11.96
CA ARG A 182 11.72 -4.45 -12.34
C ARG A 182 10.89 -4.07 -11.12
N ASN A 183 10.69 -2.77 -10.96
CA ASN A 183 9.81 -2.20 -9.98
C ASN A 183 8.38 -2.56 -10.36
N THR A 184 7.76 -3.36 -9.52
CA THR A 184 6.38 -3.79 -9.66
C THR A 184 5.46 -3.10 -8.66
N SER A 185 5.93 -2.07 -7.95
CA SER A 185 5.10 -1.20 -7.14
C SER A 185 4.09 -0.51 -8.04
N ARG A 186 2.89 -1.08 -8.11
CA ARG A 186 1.75 -0.47 -8.77
C ARG A 186 0.64 -0.25 -7.76
N PRO A 187 -0.27 0.70 -8.06
CA PRO A 187 -1.48 0.85 -7.30
C PRO A 187 -2.38 -0.40 -7.42
N PHE A 188 -2.30 -1.33 -6.48
CA PHE A 188 -3.31 -2.38 -6.29
C PHE A 188 -4.52 -1.90 -5.46
N MET A 189 -5.60 -1.46 -6.11
CA MET A 189 -6.77 -0.93 -5.40
C MET A 189 -7.64 -2.06 -4.86
N GLY A 190 -7.36 -2.51 -3.63
CA GLY A 190 -8.36 -3.24 -2.86
C GLY A 190 -9.55 -2.32 -2.50
N ASN A 191 -10.78 -2.84 -2.51
CA ASN A 191 -11.98 -2.13 -2.02
C ASN A 191 -12.56 -2.83 -0.77
N PRO A 192 -11.84 -2.81 0.38
CA PRO A 192 -12.32 -3.29 1.65
C PRO A 192 -13.55 -2.48 2.06
N PRO A 193 -14.49 -3.12 2.77
CA PRO A 193 -15.67 -2.43 3.23
C PRO A 193 -15.31 -1.39 4.28
N VAL A 194 -15.97 -0.24 4.22
CA VAL A 194 -15.87 0.80 5.25
C VAL A 194 -16.43 0.24 6.57
N PRO A 195 -15.74 0.42 7.70
CA PRO A 195 -16.28 0.08 9.02
C PRO A 195 -17.52 0.92 9.33
N VAL A 196 -18.53 0.32 9.95
CA VAL A 196 -19.79 1.03 10.26
C VAL A 196 -19.59 2.19 11.24
N GLU A 197 -18.56 2.09 12.08
CA GLU A 197 -18.13 3.10 13.04
C GLU A 197 -17.74 4.42 12.35
N ALA A 198 -17.21 4.36 11.12
CA ALA A 198 -16.86 5.54 10.34
C ALA A 198 -18.09 6.34 9.89
N CYS A 199 -19.27 5.71 9.83
CA CYS A 199 -20.52 6.38 9.47
C CYS A 199 -21.10 7.24 10.61
N ALA A 200 -20.50 7.20 11.80
CA ALA A 200 -20.90 8.06 12.92
C ALA A 200 -20.38 9.51 12.79
N GLY A 201 -19.60 9.83 11.76
CA GLY A 201 -18.96 11.15 11.61
C GLY A 201 -17.63 11.29 12.33
N THR A 202 -17.26 10.32 13.17
CA THR A 202 -15.99 10.28 13.90
C THR A 202 -14.81 10.25 12.94
N ILE A 203 -13.73 10.92 13.32
CA ILE A 203 -12.44 10.91 12.64
C ILE A 203 -11.63 9.74 13.21
N LEU A 204 -11.33 8.75 12.36
CA LEU A 204 -10.79 7.45 12.74
C LEU A 204 -9.43 7.21 12.05
N PRO A 205 -8.31 7.38 12.76
CA PRO A 205 -6.98 7.05 12.24
C PRO A 205 -6.90 5.58 11.80
N GLY A 206 -6.38 5.31 10.61
CA GLY A 206 -6.33 3.98 9.99
C GLY A 206 -7.50 3.67 9.05
N VAL A 207 -8.56 4.50 9.04
CA VAL A 207 -9.67 4.37 8.10
C VAL A 207 -9.41 5.19 6.83
N SER A 208 -10.11 4.82 5.75
CA SER A 208 -9.88 5.39 4.43
C SER A 208 -10.09 6.89 4.35
N LEU A 209 -9.34 7.52 3.45
CA LEU A 209 -9.39 8.93 3.12
C LEU A 209 -9.15 9.07 1.62
N GLY A 210 -9.81 10.05 1.00
CA GLY A 210 -9.64 10.28 -0.43
C GLY A 210 -10.00 11.70 -0.83
N MET A 211 -9.69 12.05 -2.07
CA MET A 211 -10.09 13.33 -2.62
C MET A 211 -11.61 13.41 -2.79
N HIS A 212 -12.16 14.57 -2.44
CA HIS A 212 -13.59 14.82 -2.58
C HIS A 212 -14.04 14.83 -4.04
N GLU A 213 -15.19 14.21 -4.32
CA GLU A 213 -15.75 14.03 -5.68
C GLU A 213 -14.79 13.32 -6.64
N CYS A 214 -13.79 12.62 -6.12
CA CYS A 214 -12.86 11.82 -6.90
C CYS A 214 -13.16 10.35 -6.68
N SER A 215 -13.32 9.60 -7.77
CA SER A 215 -13.48 8.14 -7.73
C SER A 215 -12.14 7.40 -7.71
N VAL A 216 -11.03 8.12 -7.58
CA VAL A 216 -9.69 7.62 -7.86
C VAL A 216 -8.95 7.40 -6.55
N GLY A 217 -8.76 6.14 -6.22
CA GLY A 217 -7.94 5.68 -5.11
C GLY A 217 -8.41 6.13 -3.73
N SER A 218 -8.34 5.21 -2.78
CA SER A 218 -8.45 5.54 -1.35
C SER A 218 -7.10 5.32 -0.71
N SER A 219 -6.69 6.26 0.13
CA SER A 219 -5.52 6.16 1.01
C SER A 219 -5.97 6.10 2.47
N THR A 220 -5.07 6.27 3.43
CA THR A 220 -5.37 6.18 4.87
C THR A 220 -5.20 7.53 5.57
N LEU A 221 -6.12 7.84 6.48
CA LEU A 221 -5.92 8.92 7.45
C LEU A 221 -4.95 8.46 8.55
N GLY A 222 -3.83 9.14 8.73
CA GLY A 222 -2.80 8.74 9.70
C GLY A 222 -3.17 9.02 11.14
N GLY A 223 -3.61 10.24 11.44
CA GLY A 223 -3.92 10.67 12.80
C GLY A 223 -4.14 12.18 12.90
N LEU A 224 -4.21 12.68 14.14
CA LEU A 224 -4.44 14.09 14.44
C LEU A 224 -3.21 14.72 15.11
N VAL A 225 -2.80 15.87 14.60
CA VAL A 225 -1.72 16.69 15.17
C VAL A 225 -2.23 18.06 15.55
N GLN A 226 -1.55 18.69 16.50
CA GLN A 226 -1.74 20.09 16.84
C GLN A 226 -0.53 20.89 16.39
N VAL A 227 -0.81 22.03 15.76
CA VAL A 227 0.19 22.96 15.23
C VAL A 227 -0.01 24.30 15.94
N GLN A 228 1.07 24.86 16.48
CA GLN A 228 1.04 26.13 17.21
C GLN A 228 1.32 27.30 16.27
N LEU A 229 0.25 27.97 15.83
CA LEU A 229 0.26 29.15 14.95
C LEU A 229 -0.19 30.37 15.75
N ASP A 230 0.56 31.47 15.69
CA ASP A 230 0.25 32.71 16.43
C ASP A 230 -0.03 32.47 17.93
N HIS A 231 0.77 31.59 18.54
CA HIS A 231 0.64 31.12 19.93
C HIS A 231 -0.63 30.31 20.25
N GLN A 232 -1.46 29.99 19.25
CA GLN A 232 -2.66 29.17 19.41
C GLN A 232 -2.47 27.77 18.83
N TRP A 233 -2.92 26.76 19.57
CA TRP A 233 -2.96 25.39 19.07
C TRP A 233 -4.16 25.20 18.16
N ARG A 234 -3.92 24.66 16.97
CA ARG A 234 -4.96 24.25 16.03
C ARG A 234 -4.78 22.78 15.65
N THR A 235 -5.88 22.04 15.62
CA THR A 235 -5.87 20.60 15.29
C THR A 235 -6.05 20.39 13.80
N TYR A 236 -5.22 19.54 13.22
CA TYR A 236 -5.25 19.14 11.82
C TYR A 236 -5.22 17.62 11.71
N ALA A 237 -5.83 17.09 10.65
CA ALA A 237 -5.62 15.71 10.24
C ALA A 237 -4.33 15.61 9.44
N LEU A 238 -3.55 14.54 9.65
CA LEU A 238 -2.26 14.33 9.00
C LEU A 238 -2.28 13.03 8.18
N THR A 239 -1.87 13.13 6.93
CA THR A 239 -1.70 12.02 5.97
C THR A 239 -0.58 12.37 4.98
N CYS A 240 -0.30 11.53 3.98
CA CYS A 240 0.63 11.85 2.89
C CYS A 240 0.02 12.88 1.93
N PHE A 241 0.83 13.72 1.30
CA PHE A 241 0.35 14.67 0.29
C PHE A 241 -0.16 13.94 -0.95
N HIS A 242 0.55 12.90 -1.41
CA HIS A 242 0.11 12.13 -2.58
C HIS A 242 -1.27 11.44 -2.39
N ALA A 243 -1.69 11.23 -1.14
CA ALA A 243 -2.99 10.64 -0.80
C ALA A 243 -4.18 11.59 -1.07
N VAL A 244 -3.91 12.90 -1.15
CA VAL A 244 -4.90 13.97 -1.36
C VAL A 244 -4.60 14.78 -2.62
N TRP A 245 -3.79 14.21 -3.51
CA TRP A 245 -3.29 14.84 -4.72
C TRP A 245 -3.89 14.23 -5.99
N PRO A 246 -4.42 15.04 -6.93
CA PRO A 246 -4.96 14.50 -8.16
C PRO A 246 -3.82 14.11 -9.11
N SER A 247 -3.57 12.81 -9.23
CA SER A 247 -2.61 12.25 -10.19
C SER A 247 -2.97 12.64 -11.63
N GLU A 248 -1.97 12.79 -12.51
CA GLU A 248 -2.15 13.35 -13.86
C GLU A 248 -3.23 12.66 -14.68
N ASN A 249 -3.27 11.32 -14.64
CA ASN A 249 -4.24 10.50 -15.38
C ASN A 249 -5.68 10.60 -14.85
N HIS A 250 -5.86 11.26 -13.72
CA HIS A 250 -7.10 11.26 -12.93
C HIS A 250 -7.57 12.67 -12.57
N ARG A 251 -6.90 13.71 -13.11
CA ARG A 251 -7.32 15.09 -12.97
C ARG A 251 -8.61 15.31 -13.75
N ASP A 252 -9.63 15.84 -13.08
CA ASP A 252 -10.79 16.42 -13.77
C ASP A 252 -10.38 17.75 -14.39
N ILE A 253 -9.74 17.68 -15.57
CA ILE A 253 -9.24 18.85 -16.31
C ILE A 253 -10.38 19.82 -16.61
N LYS A 254 -11.60 19.33 -16.82
CA LYS A 254 -12.75 20.18 -17.08
C LYS A 254 -13.05 21.05 -15.86
N ARG A 255 -13.21 20.45 -14.68
CA ARG A 255 -13.40 21.18 -13.41
C ARG A 255 -12.22 22.11 -13.11
N LEU A 256 -10.98 21.67 -13.33
CA LEU A 256 -9.80 22.49 -13.07
C LEU A 256 -9.73 23.72 -13.99
N ASN A 257 -10.17 23.61 -15.24
CA ASN A 257 -10.23 24.76 -16.16
C ASN A 257 -11.30 25.79 -15.77
N GLU A 258 -12.30 25.42 -14.97
CA GLU A 258 -13.32 26.33 -14.46
C GLU A 258 -12.81 27.17 -13.27
N ILE A 259 -11.70 26.77 -12.63
CA ILE A 259 -11.09 27.44 -11.49
C ILE A 259 -9.87 28.24 -11.98
N PRO A 260 -9.87 29.58 -11.88
CA PRO A 260 -8.72 30.41 -12.26
C PRO A 260 -7.44 29.96 -11.56
N ASP A 261 -6.35 29.86 -12.33
CA ASP A 261 -5.00 29.46 -11.88
C ASP A 261 -4.85 28.06 -11.26
N ALA A 262 -5.90 27.22 -11.27
CA ALA A 262 -5.83 25.88 -10.66
C ALA A 262 -4.77 24.96 -11.26
N LEU A 263 -4.59 24.99 -12.59
CA LEU A 263 -3.54 24.21 -13.25
C LEU A 263 -2.14 24.69 -12.85
N LYS A 264 -1.94 26.00 -12.68
CA LYS A 264 -0.66 26.55 -12.22
C LYS A 264 -0.39 26.16 -10.77
N ALA A 265 -1.41 26.17 -9.92
CA ALA A 265 -1.30 25.71 -8.54
C ALA A 265 -0.91 24.22 -8.48
N ILE A 266 -1.54 23.38 -9.30
CA ILE A 266 -1.20 21.95 -9.40
C ILE A 266 0.22 21.74 -9.94
N GLU A 267 0.66 22.52 -10.93
CA GLU A 267 2.05 22.43 -11.38
C GLU A 267 3.03 22.85 -10.27
N HIS A 268 2.72 23.92 -9.56
CA HIS A 268 3.53 24.44 -8.45
C HIS A 268 3.67 23.41 -7.33
N TRP A 269 2.57 22.88 -6.81
CA TRP A 269 2.55 21.87 -5.73
C TRP A 269 3.14 20.52 -6.16
N GLY A 270 3.40 20.31 -7.46
CA GLY A 270 4.16 19.17 -7.94
C GLY A 270 5.61 19.14 -7.43
N PHE A 271 6.20 20.30 -7.14
CA PHE A 271 7.62 20.43 -6.76
C PHE A 271 7.88 21.38 -5.58
N HIS A 272 6.89 22.17 -5.19
CA HIS A 272 6.99 23.17 -4.13
C HIS A 272 5.92 22.91 -3.06
N PRO A 273 6.17 23.31 -1.81
CA PRO A 273 5.19 23.14 -0.75
C PRO A 273 3.96 24.02 -0.97
N LEU A 274 2.83 23.55 -0.45
CA LEU A 274 1.66 24.39 -0.21
C LEU A 274 1.89 25.13 1.12
N ASP A 275 2.47 26.34 1.04
CA ASP A 275 2.73 27.22 2.19
C ASP A 275 1.54 28.18 2.40
N PRO A 276 0.85 28.16 3.56
CA PRO A 276 -0.29 29.04 3.80
C PRO A 276 0.09 30.53 3.92
N ARG A 277 1.38 30.85 4.08
CA ARG A 277 1.90 32.22 4.23
C ARG A 277 2.39 32.83 2.92
N ASP A 278 2.65 31.99 1.92
CA ASP A 278 3.16 32.42 0.61
C ASP A 278 2.01 32.46 -0.41
N PRO A 279 1.59 33.66 -0.88
CA PRO A 279 0.56 33.75 -1.91
C PRO A 279 0.94 33.06 -3.22
N THR A 280 2.24 32.91 -3.50
CA THR A 280 2.75 32.27 -4.72
C THR A 280 2.61 30.74 -4.70
N SER A 281 2.37 30.14 -3.54
CA SER A 281 1.98 28.74 -3.41
C SER A 281 0.47 28.53 -3.45
N PHE A 282 -0.31 29.52 -3.91
CA PHE A 282 -1.74 29.41 -4.19
C PHE A 282 -2.63 28.87 -3.04
N PRO A 283 -2.41 29.25 -1.76
CA PRO A 283 -3.13 28.64 -0.65
C PRO A 283 -4.65 28.87 -0.69
N HIS A 284 -5.10 29.96 -1.29
CA HIS A 284 -6.53 30.26 -1.48
C HIS A 284 -7.26 29.25 -2.41
N LEU A 285 -6.53 28.52 -3.26
CA LEU A 285 -7.10 27.52 -4.16
C LEU A 285 -7.21 26.14 -3.53
N SER A 286 -6.50 25.86 -2.43
CA SER A 286 -6.47 24.51 -1.84
C SER A 286 -7.84 24.06 -1.35
N SER A 287 -8.67 24.97 -0.82
CA SER A 287 -10.05 24.69 -0.40
C SER A 287 -11.01 24.36 -1.54
N HIS A 288 -10.63 24.67 -2.79
CA HIS A 288 -11.42 24.39 -3.99
C HIS A 288 -10.93 23.14 -4.73
N ILE A 289 -9.62 22.86 -4.67
CA ILE A 289 -8.95 21.81 -5.43
C ILE A 289 -8.68 20.57 -4.58
N LEU A 290 -8.16 20.75 -3.36
CA LEU A 290 -7.66 19.69 -2.47
C LEU A 290 -8.63 19.46 -1.30
N ARG A 291 -9.91 19.24 -1.63
CA ARG A 291 -10.94 18.84 -0.66
C ARG A 291 -10.82 17.35 -0.37
N VAL A 292 -11.12 16.97 0.87
CA VAL A 292 -10.83 15.63 1.40
C VAL A 292 -12.06 15.02 2.07
N ASP A 293 -12.30 13.75 1.77
CA ASP A 293 -13.34 12.91 2.36
C ASP A 293 -12.74 11.88 3.33
N HIS A 294 -13.45 11.65 4.43
CA HIS A 294 -13.17 10.60 5.40
C HIS A 294 -14.48 10.09 6.04
N PRO A 295 -14.87 8.82 5.81
CA PRO A 295 -14.22 7.85 4.90
C PRO A 295 -14.29 8.31 3.44
N SER A 296 -13.45 7.77 2.56
CA SER A 296 -13.45 8.18 1.15
C SER A 296 -14.80 7.87 0.47
N LEU A 297 -15.21 8.72 -0.46
CA LEU A 297 -16.45 8.52 -1.22
C LEU A 297 -16.40 7.24 -2.06
N GLN A 298 -15.23 6.87 -2.59
CA GLN A 298 -15.03 5.63 -3.34
C GLN A 298 -15.28 4.39 -2.48
N ASP A 299 -14.72 4.32 -1.27
CA ASP A 299 -14.89 3.16 -0.39
C ASP A 299 -16.33 3.09 0.14
N LEU A 300 -16.97 4.25 0.40
CA LEU A 300 -18.39 4.33 0.74
C LEU A 300 -19.27 3.73 -0.37
N ASN A 301 -19.09 4.19 -1.62
CA ASN A 301 -19.86 3.69 -2.75
C ASN A 301 -19.60 2.21 -3.00
N SER A 302 -18.33 1.78 -2.94
CA SER A 302 -17.95 0.36 -3.09
C SER A 302 -18.60 -0.52 -2.02
N THR A 303 -18.69 -0.02 -0.77
CA THR A 303 -19.36 -0.72 0.33
C THR A 303 -20.86 -0.84 0.10
N ILE A 304 -21.51 0.23 -0.35
CA ILE A 304 -22.93 0.24 -0.69
C ILE A 304 -23.21 -0.73 -1.84
N ASP A 305 -22.43 -0.68 -2.92
CA ASP A 305 -22.62 -1.51 -4.10
C ASP A 305 -22.34 -2.99 -3.82
N ARG A 306 -21.33 -3.30 -3.00
CA ARG A 306 -21.07 -4.66 -2.52
C ARG A 306 -22.26 -5.21 -1.75
N ARG A 307 -22.85 -4.42 -0.84
CA ARG A 307 -24.04 -4.84 -0.08
C ARG A 307 -25.26 -5.02 -0.98
N ARG A 308 -25.48 -4.14 -1.95
CA ARG A 308 -26.54 -4.28 -2.96
C ARG A 308 -26.35 -5.54 -3.80
N SER A 309 -25.13 -5.83 -4.24
CA SER A 309 -24.79 -7.05 -4.98
C SER A 309 -25.10 -8.32 -4.16
N ILE A 310 -24.80 -8.32 -2.85
CA ILE A 310 -25.19 -9.41 -1.95
C ILE A 310 -26.71 -9.58 -1.91
N VAL A 311 -27.48 -8.49 -1.77
CA VAL A 311 -28.96 -8.54 -1.80
C VAL A 311 -29.47 -9.09 -3.12
N THR A 312 -28.96 -8.62 -4.26
CA THR A 312 -29.30 -9.15 -5.59
C THR A 312 -28.97 -10.64 -5.70
N GLY A 313 -27.81 -11.07 -5.19
CA GLY A 313 -27.40 -12.48 -5.19
C GLY A 313 -28.27 -13.38 -4.30
N MET A 314 -28.89 -12.84 -3.26
CA MET A 314 -29.88 -13.59 -2.46
C MET A 314 -31.20 -13.82 -3.22
N ARG A 315 -31.56 -12.94 -4.15
CA ARG A 315 -32.78 -13.04 -5.00
C ARG A 315 -32.59 -14.00 -6.17
N THR A 316 -32.26 -15.25 -5.86
CA THR A 316 -32.10 -16.33 -6.83
C THR A 316 -33.41 -16.65 -7.57
N GLN A 317 -33.35 -17.37 -8.69
CA GLN A 317 -34.56 -17.85 -9.38
C GLN A 317 -35.48 -18.65 -8.46
N GLN A 318 -34.90 -19.43 -7.54
CA GLN A 318 -35.67 -20.18 -6.54
C GLN A 318 -36.42 -19.23 -5.58
N PHE A 319 -35.75 -18.16 -5.12
CA PHE A 319 -36.39 -17.14 -4.30
C PHE A 319 -37.55 -16.46 -5.06
N LEU A 320 -37.34 -16.09 -6.32
CA LEU A 320 -38.39 -15.46 -7.15
C LEU A 320 -39.56 -16.42 -7.39
N ASN A 321 -39.31 -17.71 -7.54
CA ASN A 321 -40.38 -18.70 -7.65
C ASN A 321 -41.19 -18.80 -6.34
N TYR A 322 -40.52 -18.74 -5.18
CA TYR A 322 -41.22 -18.69 -3.88
C TYR A 322 -42.04 -17.41 -3.75
N GLU A 323 -41.48 -16.26 -4.11
CA GLU A 323 -42.16 -14.96 -4.10
C GLU A 323 -43.40 -14.98 -5.00
N ASN A 324 -43.29 -15.54 -6.21
CA ASN A 324 -44.41 -15.69 -7.13
C ASN A 324 -45.52 -16.59 -6.60
N GLU A 325 -45.18 -17.73 -5.98
CA GLU A 325 -46.18 -18.61 -5.36
C GLU A 325 -46.86 -17.94 -4.15
N ILE A 326 -46.14 -17.17 -3.34
CA ILE A 326 -46.73 -16.42 -2.21
C ILE A 326 -47.68 -15.32 -2.72
N ASN A 327 -47.28 -14.60 -3.77
CA ASN A 327 -48.06 -13.51 -4.33
C ASN A 327 -49.37 -13.96 -5.00
N LYS A 328 -49.56 -15.26 -5.26
CA LYS A 328 -50.82 -15.84 -5.75
C LYS A 328 -51.90 -15.98 -4.66
N GLY A 329 -51.58 -15.75 -3.38
CA GLY A 329 -52.54 -15.85 -2.29
C GLY A 329 -53.11 -17.26 -2.13
N GLU A 330 -54.43 -17.41 -2.23
CA GLU A 330 -55.12 -18.72 -2.09
C GLU A 330 -54.81 -19.69 -3.24
N ASP A 331 -54.40 -19.19 -4.42
CA ASP A 331 -54.07 -20.00 -5.61
C ASP A 331 -52.60 -20.47 -5.64
N GLY A 332 -51.79 -20.04 -4.67
CA GLY A 332 -50.37 -20.36 -4.55
C GLY A 332 -50.11 -21.55 -3.64
N TRP A 333 -49.15 -22.42 -4.00
CA TRP A 333 -48.76 -23.53 -3.13
C TRP A 333 -47.25 -23.60 -2.89
N LEU A 334 -46.88 -23.58 -1.61
CA LEU A 334 -45.52 -23.83 -1.12
C LEU A 334 -45.57 -24.75 0.08
N SER A 335 -44.61 -25.67 0.15
CA SER A 335 -44.40 -26.47 1.35
C SER A 335 -43.94 -25.58 2.52
N GLU A 336 -44.23 -26.00 3.75
CA GLU A 336 -43.81 -25.27 4.96
C GLU A 336 -42.28 -25.06 5.02
N SER A 337 -41.50 -26.03 4.53
CA SER A 337 -40.05 -25.87 4.40
C SER A 337 -39.66 -24.76 3.42
N ALA A 338 -40.38 -24.63 2.30
CA ALA A 338 -40.12 -23.59 1.31
C ALA A 338 -40.52 -22.20 1.83
N LYS A 339 -41.65 -22.08 2.54
CA LYS A 339 -42.05 -20.84 3.23
C LYS A 339 -41.00 -20.41 4.26
N ALA A 340 -40.55 -21.32 5.13
CA ALA A 340 -39.52 -21.02 6.13
C ALA A 340 -38.19 -20.58 5.48
N LYS A 341 -37.78 -21.19 4.36
CA LYS A 341 -36.61 -20.77 3.59
C LYS A 341 -36.78 -19.37 3.00
N TYR A 342 -37.94 -19.08 2.39
CA TYR A 342 -38.25 -17.76 1.86
C TYR A 342 -38.20 -16.68 2.94
N GLU A 343 -38.83 -16.91 4.10
CA GLU A 343 -38.81 -15.98 5.23
C GLU A 343 -37.40 -15.78 5.80
N ALA A 344 -36.58 -16.83 5.85
CA ALA A 344 -35.18 -16.72 6.26
C ALA A 344 -34.37 -15.85 5.27
N ILE A 345 -34.60 -15.99 3.97
CA ILE A 345 -33.97 -15.14 2.94
C ILE A 345 -34.45 -13.70 3.07
N LEU A 346 -35.76 -13.45 3.22
CA LEU A 346 -36.29 -12.10 3.45
C LEU A 346 -35.69 -11.42 4.67
N ARG A 347 -35.57 -12.15 5.80
CA ARG A 347 -34.91 -11.61 7.01
C ARG A 347 -33.46 -11.23 6.75
N ARG A 348 -32.72 -12.03 5.97
CA ARG A 348 -31.34 -11.72 5.58
C ARG A 348 -31.23 -10.53 4.63
N ILE A 349 -32.15 -10.40 3.66
CA ILE A 349 -32.24 -9.25 2.76
C ILE A 349 -32.46 -7.98 3.60
N LYS A 350 -33.50 -7.98 4.44
CA LYS A 350 -33.82 -6.84 5.30
C LYS A 350 -32.65 -6.46 6.20
N ALA A 351 -32.03 -7.43 6.88
CA ALA A 351 -30.87 -7.16 7.72
C ALA A 351 -29.68 -6.58 6.94
N THR A 352 -29.48 -7.00 5.68
CA THR A 352 -28.41 -6.47 4.82
C THR A 352 -28.72 -5.04 4.35
N GLU A 353 -29.98 -4.75 4.03
CA GLU A 353 -30.47 -3.41 3.67
C GLU A 353 -30.39 -2.46 4.88
N ASP A 354 -30.87 -2.87 6.04
CA ASP A 354 -30.79 -2.11 7.30
C ASP A 354 -29.33 -1.79 7.65
N ALA A 355 -28.42 -2.76 7.47
CA ALA A 355 -26.98 -2.55 7.68
C ALA A 355 -26.30 -1.71 6.59
N CYS A 356 -26.98 -1.42 5.47
CA CYS A 356 -26.50 -0.50 4.42
C CYS A 356 -26.87 0.96 4.72
N SER A 357 -27.96 1.18 5.45
CA SER A 357 -28.50 2.51 5.75
C SER A 357 -27.47 3.51 6.31
N PRO A 358 -26.58 3.15 7.27
CA PRO A 358 -25.59 4.10 7.78
C PRO A 358 -24.67 4.68 6.70
N PHE A 359 -24.24 3.85 5.74
CA PHE A 359 -23.36 4.28 4.65
C PHE A 359 -24.09 5.21 3.67
N ILE A 360 -25.34 4.90 3.35
CA ILE A 360 -26.19 5.73 2.49
C ILE A 360 -26.42 7.09 3.18
N THR A 361 -26.78 7.09 4.46
CA THR A 361 -26.97 8.32 5.23
C THR A 361 -25.70 9.17 5.29
N MET A 362 -24.53 8.57 5.56
CA MET A 362 -23.24 9.27 5.58
C MET A 362 -22.90 9.93 4.23
N ARG A 363 -23.15 9.21 3.13
CA ARG A 363 -22.95 9.72 1.77
C ARG A 363 -23.91 10.88 1.47
N ASP A 364 -25.20 10.65 1.65
CA ASP A 364 -26.26 11.56 1.19
C ASP A 364 -26.36 12.83 2.06
N SER A 365 -25.96 12.75 3.34
CA SER A 365 -25.88 13.93 4.22
C SER A 365 -24.65 14.81 3.96
N GLY A 366 -23.67 14.33 3.20
CA GLY A 366 -22.38 15.02 3.04
C GLY A 366 -21.46 14.93 4.27
N ASN A 367 -21.83 14.18 5.31
CA ASN A 367 -21.05 14.06 6.55
C ASN A 367 -19.69 13.38 6.34
N HIS A 368 -19.45 12.73 5.20
CA HIS A 368 -18.14 12.18 4.81
C HIS A 368 -17.10 13.25 4.48
N VAL A 369 -17.50 14.48 4.15
CA VAL A 369 -16.55 15.56 3.87
C VAL A 369 -15.78 15.90 5.16
N LEU A 370 -14.46 15.71 5.14
CA LEU A 370 -13.59 15.99 6.28
C LEU A 370 -13.19 17.46 6.31
N GLY A 371 -12.78 18.00 5.15
CA GLY A 371 -12.24 19.36 5.05
C GLY A 371 -11.41 19.58 3.79
N TYR A 372 -10.32 20.32 3.90
CA TYR A 372 -9.40 20.60 2.79
C TYR A 372 -7.94 20.70 3.25
N VAL A 373 -7.00 20.55 2.32
CA VAL A 373 -5.57 20.66 2.64
C VAL A 373 -5.21 22.12 2.92
N TYR A 374 -4.81 22.41 4.15
CA TYR A 374 -4.37 23.73 4.60
C TYR A 374 -2.91 24.01 4.24
N ALA A 375 -2.04 23.01 4.47
CA ALA A 375 -0.63 23.06 4.17
C ALA A 375 -0.13 21.68 3.76
N GLY A 376 0.95 21.61 2.99
CA GLY A 376 1.51 20.33 2.56
C GLY A 376 2.90 20.43 1.98
N SER A 377 3.59 19.30 1.93
CA SER A 377 4.94 19.19 1.39
C SER A 377 5.01 19.49 -0.11
N GLY A 378 3.94 19.20 -0.87
CA GLY A 378 4.02 19.03 -2.31
C GLY A 378 4.48 17.61 -2.68
N MET A 379 4.27 17.22 -3.95
CA MET A 379 4.41 15.82 -4.38
C MET A 379 5.86 15.30 -4.34
N ASN A 380 6.82 16.14 -4.74
CA ASN A 380 8.20 15.72 -4.94
C ASN A 380 9.17 16.49 -4.03
N ARG A 381 8.73 16.82 -2.81
CA ARG A 381 9.57 17.57 -1.87
C ARG A 381 10.74 16.73 -1.38
N ILE A 382 11.91 17.35 -1.39
CA ILE A 382 13.15 16.80 -0.86
C ILE A 382 13.75 17.78 0.15
N ARG A 383 14.40 17.25 1.19
CA ARG A 383 15.08 18.05 2.21
C ARG A 383 16.41 17.45 2.62
N ASN A 384 17.39 18.32 2.85
CA ASN A 384 18.59 17.98 3.59
C ASN A 384 18.25 17.93 5.07
N MET A 385 18.39 16.75 5.67
CA MET A 385 18.15 16.50 7.09
C MET A 385 19.47 16.11 7.75
N GLU A 386 19.80 16.78 8.87
CA GLU A 386 20.93 16.39 9.70
C GLU A 386 20.53 15.22 10.58
N ARG A 387 21.27 14.12 10.50
CA ARG A 387 21.08 12.95 11.35
C ARG A 387 22.36 12.62 12.08
N LEU A 388 22.25 12.13 13.30
CA LEU A 388 23.39 11.58 14.00
C LEU A 388 23.72 10.23 13.39
N ASN A 389 24.96 10.06 12.94
CA ASN A 389 25.46 8.75 12.56
C ASN A 389 25.82 7.94 13.83
N LYS A 390 26.23 6.68 13.64
CA LYS A 390 26.62 5.79 14.76
C LYS A 390 27.82 6.27 15.57
N GLN A 391 28.60 7.19 15.02
CA GLN A 391 29.75 7.83 15.67
C GLN A 391 29.36 9.16 16.34
N SER A 392 28.06 9.47 16.39
CA SER A 392 27.51 10.73 16.88
C SER A 392 27.98 11.97 16.10
N GLU A 393 28.45 11.78 14.87
CA GLU A 393 28.74 12.85 13.94
C GLU A 393 27.49 13.19 13.14
N LYS A 394 27.32 14.47 12.79
CA LYS A 394 26.20 14.91 11.96
C LYS A 394 26.46 14.54 10.51
N GLU A 395 25.61 13.72 9.94
CA GLU A 395 25.57 13.41 8.52
C GLU A 395 24.34 14.07 7.89
N THR A 396 24.54 14.73 6.74
CA THR A 396 23.42 15.30 5.99
C THR A 396 22.90 14.27 5.00
N ARG A 397 21.64 13.88 5.15
CA ARG A 397 20.92 13.00 4.21
C ARG A 397 19.90 13.81 3.44
N LEU A 398 19.89 13.65 2.12
CA LEU A 398 18.77 14.10 1.30
C LEU A 398 17.65 13.08 1.43
N VAL A 399 16.47 13.49 1.90
CA VAL A 399 15.31 12.62 2.11
C VAL A 399 14.11 13.18 1.36
N SER A 400 13.19 12.32 0.94
CA SER A 400 11.91 12.77 0.40
C SER A 400 10.88 12.93 1.52
N ILE A 401 10.13 14.02 1.48
CA ILE A 401 9.13 14.37 2.50
C ILE A 401 7.77 14.51 1.83
N ASP A 402 6.75 13.89 2.43
CA ASP A 402 5.43 13.76 1.83
C ASP A 402 4.35 13.77 2.92
N TRP A 403 3.75 14.94 3.14
CA TRP A 403 2.71 15.13 4.16
C TRP A 403 1.71 16.21 3.75
N ALA A 404 0.48 16.07 4.25
CA ALA A 404 -0.58 17.06 4.13
C ALA A 404 -1.28 17.27 5.48
N LEU A 405 -1.44 18.54 5.86
CA LEU A 405 -2.30 18.96 6.96
C LEU A 405 -3.68 19.31 6.41
N VAL A 406 -4.68 18.55 6.82
CA VAL A 406 -6.08 18.78 6.47
C VAL A 406 -6.73 19.61 7.57
N GLU A 407 -7.21 20.79 7.22
CA GLU A 407 -8.06 21.60 8.09
C GLU A 407 -9.44 20.95 8.15
N ILE A 408 -9.83 20.57 9.36
CA ILE A 408 -11.01 19.75 9.61
C ILE A 408 -12.22 20.66 9.77
N ASN A 409 -13.33 20.31 9.10
CA ASN A 409 -14.60 20.99 9.30
C ASN A 409 -14.96 20.98 10.80
N PRO A 410 -15.26 22.13 11.43
CA PRO A 410 -15.58 22.21 12.85
C PRO A 410 -16.71 21.25 13.28
N ALA A 411 -17.70 21.01 12.42
CA ALA A 411 -18.80 20.07 12.72
C ALA A 411 -18.32 18.61 12.88
N ARG A 412 -17.19 18.24 12.25
CA ARG A 412 -16.56 16.92 12.37
C ARG A 412 -15.64 16.84 13.59
N LEU A 413 -14.94 17.92 13.92
CA LEU A 413 -13.95 17.93 15.01
C LEU A 413 -14.58 18.11 16.40
N GLN A 414 -15.58 19.01 16.52
CA GLN A 414 -16.19 19.37 17.81
C GLN A 414 -16.66 18.18 18.64
N PRO A 415 -17.29 17.12 18.08
CA PRO A 415 -17.71 15.95 18.85
C PRO A 415 -16.58 15.20 19.56
N GLN A 416 -15.34 15.31 19.06
CA GLN A 416 -14.16 14.67 19.64
C GLN A 416 -13.28 15.63 20.45
N GLN A 417 -13.59 16.93 20.45
CA GLN A 417 -12.76 17.95 21.07
C GLN A 417 -13.17 18.22 22.52
N HIS A 418 -12.20 18.14 23.43
CA HIS A 418 -12.35 18.35 24.86
C HIS A 418 -11.29 19.34 25.35
N GLY A 419 -11.56 20.64 25.12
CA GLY A 419 -10.55 21.68 25.32
C GLY A 419 -9.39 21.52 24.32
N ASP A 420 -8.18 21.37 24.85
CA ASP A 420 -6.97 21.10 24.06
C ASP A 420 -6.77 19.62 23.73
N CYS A 421 -7.60 18.72 24.27
CA CYS A 421 -7.50 17.28 24.04
C CYS A 421 -8.48 16.80 22.96
N ILE A 422 -8.13 15.73 22.24
CA ILE A 422 -8.95 15.10 21.21
C ILE A 422 -9.13 13.61 21.52
N SER A 423 -10.38 13.16 21.61
CA SER A 423 -10.70 11.74 21.82
C SER A 423 -10.58 10.94 20.52
N GLY A 424 -10.15 9.68 20.63
CA GLY A 424 -10.11 8.75 19.49
C GLY A 424 -8.91 8.91 18.55
N ASN A 425 -7.87 9.66 18.92
CA ASN A 425 -6.60 9.72 18.19
C ASN A 425 -5.75 8.46 18.43
N ARG A 426 -6.25 7.32 17.97
CA ARG A 426 -5.70 5.96 18.16
C ARG A 426 -5.87 5.13 16.91
N PRO A 427 -5.06 4.07 16.71
CA PRO A 427 -5.21 3.22 15.52
C PRO A 427 -6.58 2.54 15.49
N PHE A 428 -7.19 2.48 14.31
CA PHE A 428 -8.47 1.80 14.15
C PHE A 428 -8.31 0.29 14.40
N PRO A 429 -9.08 -0.30 15.33
CA PRO A 429 -8.95 -1.69 15.72
C PRO A 429 -9.72 -2.58 14.75
N TYR A 430 -9.13 -2.84 13.58
CA TYR A 430 -9.68 -3.79 12.60
C TYR A 430 -9.73 -5.21 13.21
N GLY A 431 -10.80 -5.53 13.96
CA GLY A 431 -11.05 -6.86 14.55
C GLY A 431 -10.17 -7.23 15.76
N ASN A 432 -10.12 -8.53 16.07
CA ASN A 432 -9.63 -9.07 17.34
C ASN A 432 -8.09 -9.20 17.47
N ASN A 433 -7.31 -8.81 16.46
CA ASN A 433 -5.84 -8.95 16.45
C ASN A 433 -5.09 -7.68 16.91
N VAL A 434 -5.74 -6.84 17.70
CA VAL A 434 -5.21 -5.55 18.13
C VAL A 434 -4.32 -5.78 19.35
N GLN A 435 -3.01 -5.68 19.17
CA GLN A 435 -2.05 -5.71 20.29
C GLN A 435 -2.01 -4.37 21.06
N PHE A 436 -2.29 -3.26 20.38
CA PHE A 436 -2.33 -1.91 20.95
C PHE A 436 -3.61 -1.17 20.57
N SER A 437 -4.36 -0.71 21.57
CA SER A 437 -5.63 0.03 21.40
C SER A 437 -5.66 1.39 22.11
N GLY A 438 -4.52 1.84 22.65
CA GLY A 438 -4.38 3.15 23.31
C GLY A 438 -4.23 4.30 22.32
N ALA A 439 -4.19 5.55 22.81
CA ALA A 439 -3.85 6.70 21.97
C ALA A 439 -2.39 6.74 21.58
N PHE A 440 -2.12 7.37 20.43
CA PHE A 440 -0.76 7.57 19.96
C PHE A 440 0.07 8.37 20.97
N GLY A 441 1.25 7.84 21.29
CA GLY A 441 2.26 8.51 22.08
C GLY A 441 3.01 9.57 21.27
N GLN A 442 3.90 10.31 21.95
CA GLN A 442 4.78 11.25 21.25
C GLN A 442 5.80 10.50 20.37
N PRO A 443 6.35 11.17 19.34
CA PRO A 443 7.33 10.53 18.47
C PRO A 443 8.62 10.13 19.20
N ILE A 444 9.16 8.96 18.86
CA ILE A 444 10.54 8.62 19.17
C ILE A 444 11.48 9.29 18.17
N THR A 445 12.64 9.75 18.63
CA THR A 445 13.61 10.45 17.79
C THR A 445 14.51 9.52 16.99
N GLU A 446 14.83 8.35 17.55
CA GLU A 446 15.81 7.43 16.97
C GLU A 446 15.30 5.98 17.05
N PRO A 447 14.62 5.48 16.01
CA PRO A 447 14.29 4.06 15.94
C PRO A 447 15.57 3.22 15.80
N PHE A 448 15.57 2.03 16.39
CA PHE A 448 16.72 1.11 16.36
C PHE A 448 16.39 -0.20 15.64
N PHE A 449 17.39 -0.82 15.03
CA PHE A 449 17.26 -2.12 14.35
C PHE A 449 16.51 -3.16 15.19
N GLY A 450 15.61 -3.89 14.54
CA GLY A 450 14.86 -4.95 15.20
C GLY A 450 13.64 -4.43 15.97
N LEU A 451 13.42 -3.12 16.02
CA LEU A 451 12.21 -2.55 16.61
C LEU A 451 10.99 -3.06 15.84
N GLU A 452 10.07 -3.67 16.57
CA GLU A 452 8.78 -4.10 16.05
C GLU A 452 7.86 -2.89 15.90
N LEU A 453 7.34 -2.74 14.69
CA LEU A 453 6.51 -1.62 14.27
C LEU A 453 5.18 -2.13 13.76
N GLN A 454 4.14 -1.36 14.02
CA GLN A 454 2.77 -1.60 13.58
C GLN A 454 2.26 -0.40 12.78
N LYS A 455 1.28 -0.67 11.92
CA LYS A 455 0.48 0.37 11.28
C LYS A 455 -0.97 -0.12 11.19
N SER A 456 -1.92 0.81 11.30
CA SER A 456 -3.33 0.56 10.97
C SER A 456 -3.63 1.29 9.67
N GLY A 457 -3.92 0.53 8.62
CA GLY A 457 -4.13 1.02 7.26
C GLY A 457 -5.42 0.48 6.68
N ARG A 458 -6.03 1.23 5.77
CA ARG A 458 -7.34 0.87 5.23
C ARG A 458 -7.35 -0.44 4.43
N SER A 459 -6.23 -0.81 3.80
CA SER A 459 -6.12 -1.98 2.90
C SER A 459 -5.73 -3.23 3.66
N SER A 460 -4.52 -3.24 4.20
CA SER A 460 -3.99 -4.41 4.91
C SER A 460 -4.31 -4.40 6.40
N GLN A 461 -5.16 -3.46 6.86
CA GLN A 461 -5.62 -3.35 8.25
C GLN A 461 -4.43 -3.15 9.20
N ILE A 462 -4.37 -3.91 10.29
CA ILE A 462 -3.23 -3.89 11.21
C ILE A 462 -2.19 -4.90 10.74
N THR A 463 -0.99 -4.41 10.42
CA THR A 463 0.16 -5.25 10.10
C THR A 463 1.31 -4.94 11.06
N THR A 464 2.20 -5.91 11.22
CA THR A 464 3.41 -5.79 12.06
C THR A 464 4.63 -6.11 11.20
N GLY A 465 5.71 -5.37 11.43
CA GLY A 465 6.97 -5.57 10.75
C GLY A 465 8.16 -5.17 11.60
N THR A 466 9.35 -5.45 11.09
CA THR A 466 10.63 -5.13 11.75
C THR A 466 11.31 -4.00 11.00
N TYR A 467 11.73 -2.97 11.74
CA TYR A 467 12.52 -1.88 11.20
C TYR A 467 13.91 -2.33 10.74
N SER A 468 14.29 -1.96 9.51
CA SER A 468 15.53 -2.42 8.88
C SER A 468 16.80 -1.72 9.39
N GLU A 469 16.69 -0.46 9.80
CA GLU A 469 17.79 0.49 10.07
C GLU A 469 18.73 0.79 8.89
N LEU A 470 18.99 -0.17 7.98
CA LEU A 470 19.67 0.13 6.73
C LEU A 470 18.75 0.98 5.83
N GLU A 471 19.10 2.26 5.70
CA GLU A 471 18.44 3.19 4.80
C GLU A 471 18.52 2.68 3.36
N CYS A 472 17.43 2.82 2.63
CA CYS A 472 17.32 2.47 1.22
C CYS A 472 17.43 3.75 0.39
N VAL A 473 18.11 3.68 -0.75
CA VAL A 473 18.14 4.80 -1.69
C VAL A 473 16.95 4.67 -2.63
N THR A 474 16.12 5.70 -2.69
CA THR A 474 15.03 5.84 -3.67
C THR A 474 15.38 6.96 -4.64
N PHE A 475 14.93 6.87 -5.88
CA PHE A 475 15.21 7.88 -6.90
C PHE A 475 13.98 8.77 -7.08
N THR A 476 14.07 10.02 -6.58
CA THR A 476 12.96 10.97 -6.54
C THR A 476 13.14 12.05 -7.61
N GLN A 477 12.05 12.45 -8.27
CA GLN A 477 12.08 13.56 -9.22
C GLN A 477 12.18 14.89 -8.48
N THR A 478 12.87 15.88 -9.04
CA THR A 478 12.90 17.25 -8.51
C THR A 478 13.18 18.24 -9.63
N LYS A 479 13.09 19.55 -9.36
CA LYS A 479 13.47 20.60 -10.30
C LYS A 479 14.92 21.00 -10.11
N GLY A 480 15.71 20.93 -11.17
CA GLY A 480 17.06 21.49 -11.22
C GLY A 480 17.03 23.02 -11.30
N ASP A 481 18.21 23.64 -11.18
CA ASP A 481 18.38 25.10 -11.22
C ASP A 481 17.90 25.73 -12.54
N ASP A 482 17.86 24.95 -13.61
CA ASP A 482 17.37 25.34 -14.94
C ASP A 482 15.85 25.11 -15.14
N GLY A 483 15.15 24.64 -14.11
CA GLY A 483 13.73 24.28 -14.17
C GLY A 483 13.42 22.95 -14.84
N GLN A 484 14.44 22.20 -15.29
CA GLN A 484 14.24 20.85 -15.82
C GLN A 484 14.00 19.85 -14.68
N THR A 485 13.22 18.82 -14.97
CA THR A 485 13.02 17.73 -14.02
C THR A 485 14.23 16.81 -14.04
N ILE A 486 14.91 16.68 -12.90
CA ILE A 486 16.03 15.78 -12.68
C ILE A 486 15.63 14.69 -11.69
N VAL A 487 16.37 13.58 -11.68
CA VAL A 487 16.19 12.49 -10.72
C VAL A 487 17.35 12.51 -9.73
N VAL A 488 17.05 12.53 -8.44
CA VAL A 488 18.04 12.58 -7.36
C VAL A 488 17.86 11.42 -6.38
N PRO A 489 18.94 10.87 -5.82
CA PRO A 489 18.86 9.84 -4.80
C PRO A 489 18.42 10.42 -3.45
N THR A 490 17.43 9.82 -2.82
CA THR A 490 16.95 10.14 -1.46
C THR A 490 17.06 8.92 -0.55
N TRP A 491 17.30 9.15 0.73
CA TRP A 491 17.52 8.10 1.73
C TRP A 491 16.26 7.88 2.57
N GLU A 492 15.69 6.70 2.43
CA GLU A 492 14.38 6.35 2.97
C GLU A 492 14.47 5.20 3.98
N HIS A 493 13.54 5.20 4.94
CA HIS A 493 13.45 4.16 5.96
C HIS A 493 12.52 3.04 5.49
N LYS A 494 12.89 1.79 5.78
CA LYS A 494 12.07 0.62 5.43
C LYS A 494 11.78 -0.31 6.60
N ILE A 495 10.66 -0.99 6.47
CA ILE A 495 10.11 -1.96 7.41
C ILE A 495 9.86 -3.25 6.63
N ALA A 496 10.34 -4.38 7.12
CA ALA A 496 10.08 -5.69 6.54
C ALA A 496 8.93 -6.37 7.28
N SER A 497 8.06 -7.11 6.59
CA SER A 497 7.00 -7.89 7.22
C SER A 497 7.55 -9.00 8.14
N ASN A 498 6.82 -9.29 9.22
CA ASN A 498 7.15 -10.34 10.19
C ASN A 498 6.41 -11.68 9.93
N GLY A 499 5.61 -11.82 8.86
CA GLY A 499 4.76 -13.01 8.67
C GLY A 499 4.33 -13.29 7.22
N ASP A 500 3.26 -14.09 7.08
CA ASP A 500 2.74 -14.65 5.81
C ASP A 500 2.09 -13.61 4.85
N GLY A 501 2.33 -12.31 5.04
CA GLY A 501 1.71 -11.26 4.25
C GLY A 501 2.57 -10.00 4.16
N ASP A 502 2.09 -9.03 3.38
CA ASP A 502 2.80 -7.78 3.15
C ASP A 502 2.65 -6.81 4.34
N PHE A 503 3.70 -6.06 4.66
CA PHE A 503 3.60 -5.02 5.70
C PHE A 503 2.66 -3.88 5.28
N ALA A 504 2.60 -3.57 3.99
CA ALA A 504 1.79 -2.51 3.43
C ALA A 504 1.27 -2.91 2.06
N GLU A 505 0.01 -2.57 1.79
CA GLU A 505 -0.63 -2.67 0.48
C GLU A 505 -0.95 -1.27 -0.04
N GLN A 506 -1.24 -1.15 -1.34
CA GLN A 506 -1.72 0.12 -1.85
C GLN A 506 -3.00 0.57 -1.13
N GLY A 507 -3.03 1.85 -0.73
CA GLY A 507 -4.10 2.47 0.04
C GLY A 507 -3.74 2.63 1.52
N ASP A 508 -2.69 1.97 1.99
CA ASP A 508 -2.19 2.18 3.35
C ASP A 508 -1.34 3.45 3.50
N SER A 509 -0.95 4.10 2.40
CA SER A 509 -0.24 5.37 2.42
C SER A 509 -0.95 6.39 3.32
N GLY A 510 -0.18 7.09 4.14
CA GLY A 510 -0.67 8.02 5.15
C GLY A 510 -0.90 7.39 6.52
N SER A 511 -0.95 6.06 6.64
CA SER A 511 -1.02 5.37 7.93
C SER A 511 0.15 5.78 8.82
N TRP A 512 -0.12 6.00 10.10
CA TRP A 512 0.96 6.18 11.08
C TRP A 512 1.60 4.84 11.44
N VAL A 513 2.92 4.88 11.59
CA VAL A 513 3.74 3.76 12.04
C VAL A 513 4.11 3.99 13.49
N TYR A 514 3.86 3.00 14.33
CA TYR A 514 4.01 3.09 15.78
C TYR A 514 4.60 1.81 16.37
N THR A 515 5.17 1.90 17.57
CA THR A 515 5.66 0.75 18.33
C THR A 515 4.49 -0.03 18.95
N ILE A 516 4.73 -1.24 19.46
CA ILE A 516 3.71 -2.00 20.21
C ILE A 516 3.18 -1.27 21.46
N SER A 517 3.93 -0.29 21.98
CA SER A 517 3.55 0.60 23.09
C SER A 517 2.75 1.82 22.64
N GLY A 518 2.58 2.04 21.33
CA GLY A 518 1.85 3.17 20.76
C GLY A 518 2.69 4.41 20.49
N GLU A 519 4.00 4.38 20.70
CA GLU A 519 4.88 5.52 20.41
C GLU A 519 5.04 5.68 18.91
N LEU A 520 4.94 6.91 18.40
CA LEU A 520 5.01 7.14 16.96
C LEU A 520 6.45 7.09 16.46
N VAL A 521 6.62 6.49 15.29
CA VAL A 521 7.90 6.43 14.59
C VAL A 521 7.84 7.24 13.30
N GLY A 522 6.74 7.14 12.55
CA GLY A 522 6.68 7.75 11.23
C GLY A 522 5.32 7.70 10.55
N ILE A 523 5.32 8.08 9.28
CA ILE A 523 4.19 7.94 8.36
C ILE A 523 4.59 7.00 7.24
N LEU A 524 3.74 6.03 6.94
CA LEU A 524 3.90 5.13 5.81
C LEU A 524 3.69 5.89 4.50
N LYS A 525 4.74 5.96 3.68
CA LYS A 525 4.73 6.62 2.37
C LYS A 525 4.28 5.69 1.25
N GLY A 526 4.62 4.41 1.35
CA GLY A 526 4.25 3.40 0.35
C GLY A 526 4.73 2.01 0.73
N GLY A 527 4.39 1.02 -0.08
CA GLY A 527 4.75 -0.37 0.10
C GLY A 527 5.39 -0.98 -1.15
N ASP A 528 6.11 -2.07 -0.93
CA ASP A 528 6.59 -2.97 -1.96
C ASP A 528 6.10 -4.38 -1.63
N GLU A 529 4.95 -4.72 -2.20
CA GLU A 529 4.28 -6.01 -2.07
C GLU A 529 5.16 -7.16 -2.62
N ALA A 530 6.11 -6.88 -3.51
CA ALA A 530 6.99 -7.91 -4.04
C ALA A 530 8.15 -8.26 -3.07
N HIS A 531 8.33 -7.48 -2.01
CA HIS A 531 9.23 -7.76 -0.89
C HIS A 531 8.50 -7.85 0.46
N GLY A 532 7.19 -7.59 0.51
CA GLY A 532 6.47 -7.41 1.76
C GLY A 532 7.04 -6.29 2.63
N THR A 533 7.56 -5.21 2.04
CA THR A 533 8.18 -4.09 2.78
C THR A 533 7.35 -2.82 2.74
N GLY A 534 7.46 -1.98 3.77
CA GLY A 534 6.91 -0.61 3.79
C GLY A 534 8.03 0.43 3.79
N THR A 535 7.82 1.55 3.12
CA THR A 535 8.69 2.73 3.15
C THR A 535 8.06 3.81 4.02
N MET A 536 8.81 4.36 4.98
CA MET A 536 8.30 5.37 5.92
C MET A 536 9.17 6.62 5.96
N MET A 537 8.55 7.72 6.38
CA MET A 537 9.22 8.95 6.79
C MET A 537 9.18 9.07 8.30
N LEU A 538 10.25 9.54 8.93
CA LEU A 538 10.28 9.71 10.38
C LEU A 538 9.39 10.89 10.81
N MET A 539 8.65 10.71 11.89
CA MET A 539 7.75 11.74 12.38
C MET A 539 8.47 13.04 12.83
N PRO A 540 9.66 12.99 13.46
CA PRO A 540 10.46 14.19 13.72
C PRO A 540 10.77 14.99 12.45
N ASP A 541 11.18 14.32 11.37
CA ASP A 541 11.49 14.98 10.09
C ASP A 541 10.25 15.68 9.49
N ILE A 542 9.08 15.06 9.65
CA ILE A 542 7.79 15.60 9.21
C ILE A 542 7.41 16.82 10.06
N PHE A 543 7.56 16.76 11.38
CA PHE A 543 7.25 17.88 12.26
C PHE A 543 8.17 19.08 12.02
N ASP A 544 9.45 18.83 11.78
CA ASP A 544 10.43 19.85 11.40
C ASP A 544 10.05 20.52 10.07
N ASP A 545 9.61 19.74 9.10
CA ASP A 545 9.16 20.26 7.81
C ASP A 545 7.84 21.02 7.89
N ILE A 546 6.88 20.55 8.70
CA ILE A 546 5.64 21.28 9.00
C ILE A 546 5.96 22.67 9.57
N ARG A 547 6.89 22.77 10.53
CA ARG A 547 7.29 24.08 11.08
C ARG A 547 7.91 24.98 10.03
N SER A 548 8.76 24.42 9.17
CA SER A 548 9.38 25.16 8.05
C SER A 548 8.34 25.73 7.09
N VAL A 549 7.36 24.92 6.68
CA VAL A 549 6.31 25.30 5.71
C VAL A 549 5.24 26.20 6.31
N THR A 550 4.83 25.98 7.57
CA THR A 550 3.70 26.73 8.16
C THR A 550 4.12 27.93 8.99
N GLY A 551 5.40 28.02 9.38
CA GLY A 551 5.88 29.00 10.35
C GLY A 551 5.49 28.67 11.80
N ALA A 552 4.95 27.47 12.04
CA ALA A 552 4.58 27.05 13.37
C ALA A 552 5.77 27.02 14.33
N THR A 553 5.52 27.47 15.55
CA THR A 553 6.53 27.44 16.63
C THR A 553 6.69 26.04 17.22
N ASN A 554 5.62 25.23 17.17
CA ASN A 554 5.63 23.88 17.71
C ASN A 554 4.60 23.00 16.98
N VAL A 555 4.86 21.69 16.97
CA VAL A 555 3.97 20.65 16.41
C VAL A 555 4.01 19.46 17.37
N ARG A 556 2.84 18.92 17.69
CA ARG A 556 2.72 17.75 18.57
C ARG A 556 1.60 16.82 18.11
N VAL A 557 1.64 15.58 18.55
CA VAL A 557 0.49 14.68 18.47
C VAL A 557 -0.64 15.26 19.32
N ALA A 558 -1.87 15.29 18.78
CA ALA A 558 -3.01 15.81 19.52
C ALA A 558 -3.23 14.97 20.81
N PRO A 559 -3.23 15.60 22.01
CA PRO A 559 -3.25 14.87 23.27
C PRO A 559 -4.63 14.24 23.52
N GLU A 560 -4.65 13.06 24.15
CA GLU A 560 -5.89 12.41 24.56
C GLU A 560 -6.41 13.04 25.88
N PRO A 561 -7.74 13.10 26.11
CA PRO A 561 -8.28 13.50 27.40
C PRO A 561 -7.79 12.56 28.52
N VAL A 562 -7.37 13.12 29.65
CA VAL A 562 -7.07 12.32 30.84
C VAL A 562 -8.39 11.73 31.35
N GLY A 563 -8.48 10.41 31.37
CA GLY A 563 -9.66 9.66 31.82
C GLY A 563 -9.92 9.73 33.31
#